data_AF-A0A1M4YNT0-F1
#
_entry.id   AF-A0A1M4YNT0-F1
#
_cell.length_a   1.000
_cell.length_b   1.000
_cell.length_c   1.000
_cell.angle_alpha   90.00
_cell.angle_beta   90.00
_cell.angle_gamma   90.00
#
_symmetry.space_group_name_H-M   'P 1'
#
loop_
_entity.id
_entity.type
_entity.pdbx_description
1 polymer ?
#
loop_
_entity_poly.entity_id
_entity_poly.type
_entity_poly.pdbx_seq_one_letter_code
_entity_poly.pdbx_strand_id
1 'polypeptide(L)'
;MAFLKRLGFFLFGLSIGLVFLTIFLKKKSQETGTEFCYFPNCRTLKDIRTKQISYSDAIVQLIQQKELDSTDINGFLYNGDVDFGKSETKTKPCKTYFIEGMVKEKTAILKVKNCSEKAIIESVAF
;
A
#
# COMPACT_ATOMS: atom_id res chain seq x y z
N MET A 1 13.16 -17.72 44.39
CA MET A 1 13.76 -16.73 43.47
C MET A 1 12.64 -16.02 42.72
N ALA A 2 12.50 -14.70 42.87
CA ALA A 2 11.31 -13.96 42.46
C ALA A 2 11.21 -13.80 40.93
N PHE A 3 10.31 -14.54 40.29
CA PHE A 3 9.99 -14.46 38.86
C PHE A 3 9.82 -13.01 38.36
N LEU A 4 9.14 -12.18 39.15
CA LEU A 4 8.93 -10.75 38.86
C LEU A 4 10.23 -9.97 38.68
N LYS A 5 11.27 -10.27 39.47
CA LYS A 5 12.57 -9.61 39.33
C LYS A 5 13.24 -10.00 38.00
N ARG A 6 13.18 -11.28 37.62
CA ARG A 6 13.73 -11.78 36.35
C ARG A 6 12.98 -11.20 35.15
N LEU A 7 11.65 -11.15 35.22
CA LEU A 7 10.83 -10.53 34.19
C LEU A 7 11.12 -9.03 34.06
N GLY A 8 11.28 -8.32 35.18
CA GLY A 8 11.65 -6.90 35.19
C GLY A 8 12.99 -6.62 34.49
N PHE A 9 14.04 -7.38 34.84
CA PHE A 9 15.34 -7.24 34.16
C PHE A 9 15.27 -7.57 32.66
N PHE A 10 14.50 -8.58 32.27
CA PHE A 10 14.30 -8.92 30.87
C PHE A 10 13.57 -7.81 30.10
N LEU A 11 12.46 -7.29 30.63
CA LEU A 11 11.70 -6.21 29.99
C LEU A 11 12.50 -4.91 29.90
N PHE A 12 13.36 -4.63 30.88
CA PHE A 12 14.28 -3.50 30.83
C PHE A 12 15.33 -3.64 29.73
N GLY A 13 15.94 -4.82 29.57
CA GLY A 13 16.84 -5.08 28.46
C GLY A 13 16.14 -5.01 27.11
N LEU A 14 14.93 -5.59 27.02
CA LEU A 14 14.11 -5.57 25.82
C LEU A 14 13.73 -4.15 25.41
N SER A 15 13.33 -3.29 26.36
CA SER A 15 12.95 -1.91 26.06
C SER A 15 14.12 -1.09 25.50
N ILE A 16 15.32 -1.24 26.06
CA ILE A 16 16.55 -0.64 25.52
C ILE A 16 16.78 -1.15 24.08
N GLY A 17 16.68 -2.47 23.86
CA GLY A 17 16.82 -3.07 22.54
C GLY A 17 15.81 -2.52 21.52
N LEU A 18 14.56 -2.33 21.91
CA LEU A 18 13.52 -1.74 21.05
C LEU A 18 13.83 -0.29 20.69
N VAL A 19 14.37 0.51 21.61
CA VAL A 19 14.79 1.88 21.31
C VAL A 19 15.87 1.88 20.21
N PHE A 20 16.94 1.08 20.38
CA PHE A 20 17.98 0.98 19.35
C PHE A 20 17.43 0.48 18.00
N LEU A 21 16.57 -0.54 18.02
CA LEU A 21 15.96 -1.09 16.83
C LEU A 21 15.13 -0.04 16.08
N THR A 22 14.30 0.73 16.78
CA THR A 22 13.46 1.75 16.15
C THR A 22 14.28 2.87 15.50
N ILE A 23 15.38 3.30 16.13
CA ILE A 23 16.30 4.29 15.55
C ILE A 23 16.93 3.74 14.27
N PHE A 24 17.41 2.49 14.31
CA PHE A 24 18.04 1.85 13.15
C PHE A 24 17.06 1.70 11.97
N LEU A 25 15.84 1.20 12.24
CA LEU A 25 14.82 1.03 11.21
C LEU A 25 14.36 2.37 10.61
N LYS A 26 14.20 3.41 11.44
CA LYS A 26 13.85 4.75 10.97
C LYS A 26 14.92 5.33 10.05
N LYS A 27 16.20 5.29 10.45
CA LYS A 27 17.31 5.75 9.61
C LYS A 27 17.36 5.00 8.29
N LYS A 28 17.26 3.67 8.32
CA LYS A 28 17.26 2.85 7.10
C LYS A 28 16.11 3.23 6.17
N SER A 29 14.90 3.41 6.69
CA SER A 29 13.75 3.81 5.87
C SER A 29 13.96 5.19 5.25
N GLN A 30 14.47 6.17 6.02
CA GLN A 30 14.74 7.52 5.53
C GLN A 30 15.87 7.59 4.50
N GLU A 31 16.96 6.83 4.70
CA GLU A 31 18.14 6.87 3.82
C GLU A 31 17.94 6.07 2.52
N THR A 32 17.21 4.95 2.58
CA THR A 32 17.09 4.03 1.43
C THR A 32 15.72 4.03 0.77
N GLY A 33 14.73 4.72 1.35
CA GLY A 33 13.33 4.60 0.95
C GLY A 33 12.73 3.21 1.20
N THR A 34 13.37 2.38 2.05
CA THR A 34 12.85 1.04 2.35
C THR A 34 11.53 1.16 3.11
N GLU A 35 10.46 0.69 2.49
CA GLU A 35 9.14 0.54 3.11
C GLU A 35 8.93 -0.89 3.63
N PHE A 36 8.55 -1.02 4.89
CA PHE A 36 8.30 -2.30 5.57
C PHE A 36 6.82 -2.70 5.52
N CYS A 37 6.33 -3.09 4.32
CA CYS A 37 4.95 -3.55 4.12
C CYS A 37 4.74 -5.00 4.58
N TYR A 38 4.47 -5.19 5.87
CA TYR A 38 4.18 -6.53 6.43
C TYR A 38 2.72 -6.95 6.22
N PHE A 39 1.78 -6.01 6.22
CA PHE A 39 0.36 -6.28 6.10
C PHE A 39 -0.11 -6.42 4.65
N PRO A 40 -1.18 -7.20 4.39
CA PRO A 40 -1.69 -7.45 3.04
C PRO A 40 -1.99 -6.19 2.24
N ASN A 41 -2.65 -5.18 2.83
CA ASN A 41 -3.00 -3.94 2.14
C ASN A 41 -1.75 -3.23 1.59
N CYS A 42 -0.82 -2.85 2.47
CA CYS A 42 0.45 -2.21 2.10
C CYS A 42 1.23 -3.02 1.06
N ARG A 43 1.28 -4.36 1.22
CA ARG A 43 2.01 -5.23 0.29
C ARG A 43 1.41 -5.20 -1.10
N THR A 44 0.09 -5.28 -1.23
CA THR A 44 -0.61 -5.21 -2.52
C THR A 44 -0.38 -3.85 -3.17
N LEU A 45 -0.56 -2.77 -2.43
CA LEU A 45 -0.37 -1.41 -2.94
C LEU A 45 1.07 -1.17 -3.40
N LYS A 46 2.06 -1.59 -2.61
CA LYS A 46 3.48 -1.52 -2.97
C LYS A 46 3.80 -2.35 -4.21
N ASP A 47 3.29 -3.58 -4.30
CA ASP A 47 3.46 -4.45 -5.47
C ASP A 47 2.95 -3.79 -6.76
N ILE A 48 1.78 -3.15 -6.70
CA ILE A 48 1.23 -2.38 -7.82
C ILE A 48 2.15 -1.20 -8.19
N ARG A 49 2.59 -0.40 -7.21
CA ARG A 49 3.46 0.77 -7.43
C ARG A 49 4.82 0.43 -8.01
N THR A 50 5.38 -0.74 -7.69
CA THR A 50 6.70 -1.16 -8.16
C THR A 50 6.71 -1.65 -9.61
N LYS A 51 5.54 -1.84 -10.22
CA LYS A 51 5.39 -2.33 -11.61
C LYS A 51 5.21 -1.17 -12.58
N GLN A 52 5.40 -1.45 -13.87
CA GLN A 52 5.08 -0.48 -14.90
C GLN A 52 3.56 -0.20 -14.91
N ILE A 53 3.18 1.04 -14.62
CA ILE A 53 1.77 1.46 -14.62
C ILE A 53 1.37 1.85 -16.05
N SER A 54 0.22 1.34 -16.49
CA SER A 54 -0.45 1.71 -17.73
C SER A 54 -1.90 2.09 -17.44
N TYR A 55 -2.48 2.91 -18.30
CA TYR A 55 -3.83 3.44 -18.13
C TYR A 55 -4.74 2.91 -19.24
N SER A 56 -5.98 2.55 -18.88
CA SER A 56 -7.03 2.28 -19.86
C SER A 56 -7.50 3.57 -20.55
N ASP A 57 -8.17 3.44 -21.69
CA ASP A 57 -8.75 4.59 -22.39
C ASP A 57 -9.75 5.37 -21.52
N ALA A 58 -10.49 4.68 -20.65
CA ALA A 58 -11.43 5.30 -19.71
C ALA A 58 -10.70 6.21 -18.70
N ILE A 59 -9.55 5.78 -18.18
CA ILE A 59 -8.74 6.62 -17.28
C ILE A 59 -8.10 7.78 -18.04
N VAL A 60 -7.62 7.54 -19.25
CA VAL A 60 -7.05 8.60 -20.10
C VAL A 60 -8.08 9.69 -20.37
N GLN A 61 -9.34 9.33 -20.62
CA GLN A 61 -10.44 10.29 -20.78
C GLN A 61 -10.68 11.12 -19.51
N LEU A 62 -10.72 10.49 -18.33
CA LEU A 62 -10.89 11.20 -17.04
C LEU A 62 -9.73 12.17 -16.77
N ILE A 63 -8.50 11.79 -17.13
CA ILE A 63 -7.32 12.66 -17.04
C ILE A 63 -7.44 13.86 -17.99
N GLN A 64 -7.85 13.62 -19.24
CA GLN A 64 -8.07 14.70 -20.22
C GLN A 64 -9.17 15.68 -19.79
N GLN A 65 -10.21 15.17 -19.11
CA GLN A 65 -11.29 15.97 -18.54
C GLN A 65 -10.92 16.66 -17.21
N LYS A 66 -9.69 16.45 -16.70
CA LYS A 66 -9.22 16.96 -15.39
C LYS A 66 -10.06 16.48 -14.20
N GLU A 67 -10.76 15.36 -14.38
CA GLU A 67 -11.50 14.72 -13.30
C GLU A 67 -10.57 13.94 -12.37
N LEU A 68 -9.50 13.38 -12.93
CA LEU A 68 -8.41 12.70 -12.23
C LEU A 68 -7.07 13.27 -12.64
N ASP A 69 -6.09 13.20 -11.73
CA ASP A 69 -4.70 13.40 -12.05
C ASP A 69 -3.78 12.33 -11.43
N SER A 70 -2.47 12.49 -11.62
CA SER A 70 -1.49 11.55 -11.06
C SER A 70 -1.43 11.57 -9.53
N THR A 71 -1.80 12.67 -8.90
CA THR A 71 -1.85 12.78 -7.43
C THR A 71 -3.04 12.02 -6.86
N ASP A 72 -4.19 12.05 -7.53
CA ASP A 72 -5.37 11.24 -7.18
C ASP A 72 -5.04 9.75 -7.24
N ILE A 73 -4.43 9.30 -8.36
CA ILE A 73 -4.03 7.89 -8.54
C ILE A 73 -3.01 7.47 -7.49
N ASN A 74 -2.01 8.30 -7.20
CA ASN A 74 -1.08 8.04 -6.12
C ASN A 74 -1.77 8.02 -4.74
N GLY A 75 -2.81 8.83 -4.54
CA GLY A 75 -3.64 8.80 -3.34
C GLY A 75 -4.19 7.40 -3.07
N PHE A 76 -4.79 6.76 -4.08
CA PHE A 76 -5.22 5.35 -3.96
C PHE A 76 -4.05 4.40 -3.69
N LEU A 77 -2.94 4.55 -4.41
CA LEU A 77 -1.84 3.59 -4.36
C LEU A 77 -0.94 3.70 -3.12
N TYR A 78 -1.01 4.81 -2.38
CA TYR A 78 -0.27 4.99 -1.13
C TYR A 78 -1.17 4.92 0.11
N ASN A 79 -2.39 5.45 0.04
CA ASN A 79 -3.27 5.64 1.20
C ASN A 79 -4.60 4.88 1.09
N GLY A 80 -4.87 4.21 -0.03
CA GLY A 80 -6.11 3.47 -0.23
C GLY A 80 -6.23 2.21 0.62
N ASP A 81 -7.44 1.66 0.66
CA ASP A 81 -7.72 0.38 1.29
C ASP A 81 -8.20 -0.64 0.25
N VAL A 82 -7.52 -1.78 0.20
CA VAL A 82 -7.83 -2.85 -0.75
C VAL A 82 -9.00 -3.67 -0.20
N ASP A 83 -10.12 -3.66 -0.92
CA ASP A 83 -11.24 -4.56 -0.63
C ASP A 83 -10.92 -5.96 -1.16
N PHE A 84 -10.29 -6.78 -0.33
CA PHE A 84 -9.96 -8.17 -0.66
C PHE A 84 -11.20 -9.07 -0.84
N GLY A 85 -12.37 -8.66 -0.34
CA GLY A 85 -13.63 -9.39 -0.49
C GLY A 85 -14.22 -9.24 -1.89
N LYS A 86 -14.12 -8.04 -2.48
CA LYS A 86 -14.50 -7.78 -3.88
C LYS A 86 -13.40 -8.16 -4.88
N SER A 87 -12.15 -8.19 -4.45
CA SER A 87 -10.99 -8.42 -5.34
C SER A 87 -10.80 -9.87 -5.77
N GLU A 88 -10.41 -10.07 -7.02
CA GLU A 88 -10.06 -11.38 -7.59
C GLU A 88 -8.55 -11.67 -7.46
N THR A 89 -8.16 -12.21 -6.31
CA THR A 89 -6.73 -12.41 -5.97
C THR A 89 -6.10 -13.68 -6.54
N LYS A 90 -6.91 -14.58 -7.12
CA LYS A 90 -6.48 -15.90 -7.62
C LYS A 90 -6.47 -16.01 -9.15
N THR A 91 -6.98 -15.00 -9.86
CA THR A 91 -7.06 -14.98 -11.31
C THR A 91 -5.65 -14.95 -11.92
N LYS A 92 -5.44 -15.74 -12.98
CA LYS A 92 -4.20 -15.78 -13.77
C LYS A 92 -4.51 -15.38 -15.21
N PRO A 93 -3.63 -14.62 -15.90
CA PRO A 93 -2.29 -14.21 -15.49
C PRO A 93 -2.24 -12.97 -14.57
N CYS A 94 -3.35 -12.26 -14.42
CA CYS A 94 -3.42 -11.02 -13.65
C CYS A 94 -4.50 -11.10 -12.58
N LYS A 95 -4.24 -10.47 -11.44
CA LYS A 95 -5.18 -10.30 -10.33
C LYS A 95 -5.94 -9.00 -10.51
N THR A 96 -7.17 -8.93 -10.04
CA THR A 96 -7.97 -7.70 -10.08
C THR A 96 -8.18 -7.21 -8.66
N TYR A 97 -7.83 -5.95 -8.40
CA TYR A 97 -7.96 -5.31 -7.10
C TYR A 97 -8.92 -4.13 -7.17
N PHE A 98 -9.77 -4.01 -6.15
CA PHE A 98 -10.59 -2.83 -5.89
C PHE A 98 -10.00 -2.09 -4.69
N ILE A 99 -9.65 -0.83 -4.90
CA ILE A 99 -8.97 0.01 -3.92
C ILE A 99 -9.87 1.20 -3.63
N GLU A 100 -10.36 1.29 -2.40
CA GLU A 100 -11.14 2.42 -1.93
C GLU A 100 -10.20 3.57 -1.57
N GLY A 101 -10.60 4.79 -1.91
CA GLY A 101 -9.81 6.00 -1.65
C GLY A 101 -10.67 7.26 -1.75
N MET A 102 -10.03 8.41 -1.65
CA MET A 102 -10.70 9.71 -1.76
C MET A 102 -10.13 10.49 -2.94
N VAL A 103 -11.03 11.02 -3.77
CA VAL A 103 -10.71 11.95 -4.85
C VAL A 103 -11.58 13.19 -4.64
N LYS A 104 -10.94 14.36 -4.47
CA LYS A 104 -11.64 15.64 -4.26
C LYS A 104 -12.71 15.54 -3.15
N GLU A 105 -12.35 14.97 -1.99
CA GLU A 105 -13.22 14.74 -0.82
C GLU A 105 -14.42 13.81 -1.06
N LYS A 106 -14.43 13.03 -2.15
CA LYS A 106 -15.45 12.01 -2.42
C LYS A 106 -14.82 10.63 -2.38
N THR A 107 -15.52 9.69 -1.76
CA THR A 107 -15.14 8.27 -1.80
C THR A 107 -15.19 7.80 -3.25
N ALA A 108 -14.17 7.07 -3.65
CA ALA A 108 -14.09 6.49 -4.97
C ALA A 108 -13.41 5.11 -4.89
N ILE A 109 -13.65 4.28 -5.89
CA ILE A 109 -13.10 2.93 -6.00
C ILE A 109 -12.28 2.84 -7.28
N LEU A 110 -10.98 2.62 -7.11
CA LEU A 110 -10.04 2.36 -8.19
C LEU A 110 -10.00 0.85 -8.48
N LYS A 111 -10.26 0.49 -9.73
CA LYS A 111 -10.09 -0.88 -10.21
C LYS A 111 -8.74 -1.02 -10.91
N VAL A 112 -7.91 -1.94 -10.41
CA VAL A 112 -6.57 -2.19 -10.93
C VAL A 112 -6.41 -3.65 -11.33
N LYS A 113 -5.96 -3.90 -12.56
CA LYS A 113 -5.51 -5.22 -13.00
C LYS A 113 -4.00 -5.31 -12.83
N ASN A 114 -3.56 -6.14 -11.87
CA ASN A 114 -2.19 -6.29 -11.45
C ASN A 114 -1.60 -7.61 -11.99
N CYS A 115 -0.74 -7.51 -13.00
CA CYS A 115 -0.05 -8.63 -13.64
C CYS A 115 1.38 -8.81 -13.07
N SER A 116 2.18 -9.74 -13.59
CA SER A 116 3.55 -9.95 -13.09
C SER A 116 4.47 -8.75 -13.28
N GLU A 117 4.46 -8.11 -14.46
CA GLU A 117 5.40 -7.04 -14.83
C GLU A 117 4.75 -5.65 -14.91
N LYS A 118 3.44 -5.59 -15.14
CA LYS A 118 2.69 -4.34 -15.30
C LYS A 118 1.41 -4.31 -14.49
N ALA A 119 1.01 -3.11 -14.10
CA ALA A 119 -0.30 -2.83 -13.53
C ALA A 119 -1.09 -1.95 -14.50
N ILE A 120 -2.36 -2.27 -14.70
CA ILE A 120 -3.28 -1.54 -15.57
C ILE A 120 -4.34 -0.90 -14.68
N ILE A 121 -4.40 0.42 -14.67
CA ILE A 121 -5.49 1.15 -14.04
C ILE A 121 -6.69 1.09 -14.98
N GLU A 122 -7.73 0.34 -14.61
CA GLU A 122 -8.85 0.03 -15.52
C GLU A 122 -9.96 1.08 -15.45
N SER A 123 -10.36 1.49 -14.25
CA SER A 123 -11.48 2.43 -14.06
C SER A 123 -11.47 3.02 -12.66
N VAL A 124 -12.15 4.16 -12.50
CA VAL A 124 -12.52 4.75 -11.21
C VAL A 124 -14.04 4.90 -11.18
N ALA A 125 -14.66 4.49 -10.08
CA ALA A 125 -16.07 4.73 -9.79
C ALA A 125 -16.18 5.70 -8.60
N PHE A 126 -16.96 6.76 -8.74
CA PHE A 126 -17.24 7.76 -7.69
C PHE A 126 -18.57 7.47 -7.00
#